data_AF-A0A6N7W3V3-F1
#
_entry.id   AF-A0A6N7W3V3-F1
#
_cell.length_a   1.000
_cell.length_b   1.000
_cell.length_c   1.000
_cell.angle_alpha   90.00
_cell.angle_beta   90.00
_cell.angle_gamma   90.00
#
_symmetry.space_group_name_H-M   'P 1'
#
loop_
_entity.id
_entity.type
_entity.pdbx_description
1 polymer ?
#
loop_
_entity_poly.entity_id
_entity_poly.type
_entity_poly.pdbx_seq_one_letter_code
_entity_poly.pdbx_strand_id
1 'polypeptide(L)'
;MTHPINKGGEEGPSRRLPQINNRLTIAALGAGAKLTKKLRKYLRTPEYPGQEGRFRAHILRALRAPSVAALAKQVDGIDASVDIRQAFGKPTLVSVDLILSDPHDHLTLQQNNSGVLLEDLLDNTVETIWNNPEIVPAAVRGRILVRGVDGADRVLIDMTALGFDDEIGRPADLYDRFGAPASDPAWRP
;
A
#
# COMPACT_ATOMS: atom_id res chain seq x y z
N MET A 1 39.76 -49.85 -33.34
CA MET A 1 38.49 -49.14 -33.08
C MET A 1 38.84 -47.68 -32.83
N THR A 2 38.44 -46.84 -33.76
CA THR A 2 38.94 -45.50 -34.02
C THR A 2 37.83 -44.51 -33.67
N HIS A 3 38.19 -43.41 -33.01
CA HIS A 3 37.28 -42.39 -32.46
C HIS A 3 36.24 -41.85 -33.47
N PRO A 4 35.07 -41.40 -32.98
CA PRO A 4 34.31 -40.32 -33.60
C PRO A 4 34.37 -39.02 -32.75
N ILE A 5 35.13 -38.07 -33.29
CA ILE A 5 34.84 -36.64 -33.49
C ILE A 5 33.52 -36.09 -32.94
N ASN A 6 33.59 -35.04 -32.12
CA ASN A 6 32.53 -34.02 -32.08
C ASN A 6 33.07 -32.67 -32.60
N LYS A 7 32.28 -32.09 -33.50
CA LYS A 7 32.60 -30.98 -34.41
C LYS A 7 32.22 -29.66 -33.72
N GLY A 8 33.10 -28.65 -33.83
CA GLY A 8 32.86 -27.33 -33.27
C GLY A 8 31.71 -26.56 -33.95
N GLY A 9 31.27 -25.49 -33.30
CA GLY A 9 30.44 -24.47 -33.92
C GLY A 9 29.63 -23.61 -32.96
N GLU A 10 30.03 -22.34 -32.89
CA GLU A 10 29.18 -21.15 -32.73
C GLU A 10 28.83 -20.66 -31.31
N GLU A 11 29.66 -19.72 -30.85
CA GLU A 11 29.34 -18.70 -29.87
C GLU A 11 28.28 -17.74 -30.46
N GLY A 12 27.11 -17.66 -29.81
CA GLY A 12 26.04 -16.70 -30.11
C GLY A 12 25.52 -16.07 -28.81
N PRO A 13 25.22 -14.76 -28.78
CA PRO A 13 25.03 -14.01 -27.54
C PRO A 13 23.80 -14.48 -26.77
N SER A 14 24.01 -14.73 -25.47
CA SER A 14 23.00 -15.14 -24.52
C SER A 14 21.84 -14.13 -24.47
N ARG A 15 20.68 -14.58 -24.95
CA ARG A 15 19.38 -13.95 -24.77
C ARG A 15 19.12 -13.83 -23.27
N ARG A 16 19.39 -12.64 -22.69
CA ARG A 16 19.18 -12.34 -21.27
C ARG A 16 17.70 -12.55 -20.93
N LEU A 17 17.40 -13.64 -20.21
CA LEU A 17 16.16 -13.75 -19.46
C LEU A 17 16.12 -12.61 -18.43
N PRO A 18 14.99 -11.92 -18.24
CA PRO A 18 14.84 -10.99 -17.12
C PRO A 18 14.97 -11.78 -15.81
N GLN A 19 16.06 -11.55 -15.09
CA GLN A 19 16.29 -12.10 -13.76
C GLN A 19 15.33 -11.41 -12.79
N ILE A 20 14.40 -12.19 -12.24
CA ILE A 20 13.53 -11.75 -11.15
C ILE A 20 14.42 -11.64 -9.90
N ASN A 21 14.98 -10.45 -9.67
CA ASN A 21 15.71 -10.13 -8.44
C ASN A 21 14.72 -9.93 -7.29
N ASN A 22 14.08 -11.01 -6.84
CA ASN A 22 13.38 -11.00 -5.58
C ASN A 22 14.14 -11.89 -4.58
N ARG A 23 15.09 -11.26 -3.89
CA ARG A 23 16.01 -11.91 -2.95
C ARG A 23 15.39 -12.02 -1.56
N LEU A 24 14.20 -12.61 -1.49
CA LEU A 24 13.60 -13.06 -0.25
C LEU A 24 13.78 -14.57 -0.13
N THR A 25 14.94 -14.98 0.36
CA THR A 25 15.13 -16.30 0.98
C THR A 25 16.03 -16.15 2.21
N ILE A 26 15.34 -15.91 3.32
CA ILE A 26 15.54 -16.43 4.69
C ILE A 26 16.88 -17.13 4.96
N ALA A 27 17.64 -16.62 5.92
CA ALA A 27 18.54 -17.43 6.76
C ALA A 27 18.50 -16.90 8.21
N ALA A 28 18.20 -17.80 9.13
CA ALA A 28 18.06 -17.59 10.57
C ALA A 28 19.38 -17.92 11.32
N LEU A 29 19.40 -17.51 12.60
CA LEU A 29 20.33 -17.82 13.71
C LEU A 29 21.69 -17.08 13.80
N GLY A 30 21.90 -16.41 14.96
CA GLY A 30 23.23 -16.05 15.46
C GLY A 30 23.26 -15.00 16.58
N ALA A 31 23.23 -15.46 17.83
CA ALA A 31 23.49 -14.80 19.13
C ALA A 31 24.00 -13.34 19.24
N GLY A 32 23.31 -12.56 20.08
CA GLY A 32 23.92 -11.82 21.21
C GLY A 32 24.71 -10.54 20.94
N ALA A 33 24.01 -9.40 20.84
CA ALA A 33 24.56 -8.10 21.27
C ALA A 33 23.42 -7.16 21.68
N LYS A 34 23.53 -6.57 22.88
CA LYS A 34 22.61 -5.53 23.37
C LYS A 34 22.67 -4.32 22.44
N LEU A 35 21.69 -4.18 21.54
CA LEU A 35 21.55 -2.98 20.72
C LEU A 35 20.81 -1.91 21.52
N THR A 36 21.55 -0.84 21.82
CA THR A 36 21.09 0.35 22.52
C THR A 36 19.99 1.07 21.72
N LYS A 37 18.93 1.47 22.43
CA LYS A 37 17.82 2.30 21.92
C LYS A 37 18.34 3.58 21.27
N LYS A 38 18.45 3.63 19.93
CA LYS A 38 18.36 4.84 19.07
C LYS A 38 18.56 4.46 17.60
N LEU A 39 17.51 3.95 16.95
CA LEU A 39 17.42 3.94 15.49
C LEU A 39 16.14 4.66 15.07
N ARG A 40 16.17 6.00 15.18
CA ARG A 40 15.10 6.88 14.68
C ARG A 40 15.72 8.17 14.15
N LYS A 41 16.10 8.16 12.88
CA LYS A 41 16.10 9.29 11.94
C LYS A 41 16.71 8.78 10.62
N TYR A 42 15.97 8.96 9.53
CA TYR A 42 16.35 8.62 8.15
C TYR A 42 16.04 7.20 7.64
N LEU A 43 14.82 6.72 7.86
CA LEU A 43 14.07 6.21 6.71
C LEU A 43 13.22 7.37 6.20
N ARG A 44 13.89 8.35 5.59
CA ARG A 44 13.22 9.27 4.68
C ARG A 44 12.92 8.36 3.49
N THR A 45 11.72 7.81 3.46
CA THR A 45 11.30 6.94 2.37
C THR A 45 11.66 7.67 1.08
N PRO A 46 12.54 7.11 0.25
CA PRO A 46 12.95 7.78 -0.97
C PRO A 46 11.69 8.15 -1.76
N GLU A 47 11.70 9.30 -2.43
CA GLU A 47 10.78 9.51 -3.55
C GLU A 47 10.84 8.23 -4.38
N TYR A 48 9.76 7.46 -4.44
CA TYR A 48 9.75 6.22 -5.19
C TYR A 48 9.67 6.60 -6.68
N PRO A 49 10.74 6.46 -7.49
CA PRO A 49 10.58 6.48 -8.95
C PRO A 49 9.88 5.17 -9.33
N GLY A 50 8.55 5.14 -9.27
CA GLY A 50 7.76 3.91 -9.44
C GLY A 50 6.25 4.15 -9.43
N GLN A 51 5.49 3.09 -9.67
CA GLN A 51 4.02 3.10 -9.70
C GLN A 51 3.45 3.43 -8.31
N GLU A 52 4.04 2.88 -7.25
CA GLU A 52 3.68 3.10 -5.85
C GLU A 52 3.89 4.57 -5.44
N GLY A 53 4.96 5.21 -5.94
CA GLY A 53 5.23 6.63 -5.72
C GLY A 53 4.16 7.54 -6.33
N ARG A 54 3.68 7.20 -7.53
CA ARG A 54 2.58 7.92 -8.19
C ARG A 54 1.26 7.70 -7.46
N PHE A 55 0.96 6.47 -7.02
CA PHE A 55 -0.20 6.18 -6.19
C PHE A 55 -0.18 6.97 -4.89
N ARG A 56 0.94 6.95 -4.17
CA ARG A 56 1.13 7.73 -2.94
C ARG A 56 0.93 9.22 -3.20
N ALA A 57 1.53 9.76 -4.25
CA ALA A 57 1.36 11.17 -4.62
C ALA A 57 -0.09 11.49 -4.98
N HIS A 58 -0.79 10.58 -5.66
CA HIS A 58 -2.20 10.72 -6.00
C HIS A 58 -3.10 10.77 -4.77
N ILE A 59 -2.91 9.85 -3.83
CA ILE A 59 -3.63 9.80 -2.54
C ILE A 59 -3.37 11.08 -1.74
N LEU A 60 -2.10 11.44 -1.53
CA LEU A 60 -1.76 12.65 -0.76
C LEU A 60 -2.28 13.94 -1.44
N ARG A 61 -2.43 13.94 -2.77
CA ARG A 61 -3.06 15.05 -3.49
C ARG A 61 -4.57 15.07 -3.27
N ALA A 62 -5.24 13.92 -3.30
CA ALA A 62 -6.67 13.81 -3.02
C ALA A 62 -7.01 14.26 -1.59
N LEU A 63 -6.19 13.91 -0.60
CA LEU A 63 -6.35 14.36 0.79
C LEU A 63 -6.19 15.89 0.96
N ARG A 64 -5.53 16.56 0.01
CA ARG A 64 -5.41 18.03 -0.02
C ARG A 64 -6.52 18.71 -0.83
N ALA A 65 -7.38 17.95 -1.50
CA ALA A 65 -8.51 18.51 -2.23
C ALA A 65 -9.47 19.19 -1.25
N PRO A 66 -10.14 20.30 -1.62
CA PRO A 66 -11.01 21.05 -0.71
C PRO A 66 -12.09 20.20 -0.03
N SER A 67 -12.58 19.16 -0.71
CA SER A 67 -13.58 18.21 -0.22
C SER A 67 -13.11 17.41 1.01
N VAL A 68 -11.80 17.18 1.14
CA VAL A 68 -11.22 16.30 2.18
C VAL A 68 -10.25 17.08 3.06
N ALA A 69 -9.75 18.23 2.61
CA ALA A 69 -8.77 19.03 3.31
C ALA A 69 -9.25 19.54 4.67
N ALA A 70 -10.56 19.76 4.84
CA ALA A 70 -11.13 20.11 6.14
C ALA A 70 -11.02 18.95 7.15
N LEU A 71 -11.26 17.72 6.69
CA LEU A 71 -11.12 16.49 7.47
C LEU A 71 -9.65 16.21 7.77
N ALA A 72 -8.80 16.27 6.75
CA ALA A 72 -7.36 16.03 6.87
C ALA A 72 -6.65 17.08 7.75
N LYS A 73 -7.16 18.31 7.86
CA LYS A 73 -6.63 19.33 8.78
C LYS A 73 -6.92 19.05 10.25
N GLN A 74 -7.93 18.24 10.55
CA GLN A 74 -8.22 17.80 11.92
C GLN A 74 -7.24 16.72 12.39
N VAL A 75 -6.37 16.24 11.50
CA VAL A 75 -5.41 15.17 11.78
C VAL A 75 -4.01 15.62 11.38
N ASP A 76 -3.11 15.81 12.34
CA ASP A 76 -1.79 16.35 12.05
C ASP A 76 -0.85 15.31 11.41
N GLY A 77 -0.10 15.76 10.40
CA GLY A 77 0.98 15.01 9.78
C GLY A 77 0.59 13.63 9.22
N ILE A 78 -0.37 13.59 8.29
CA ILE A 78 -0.72 12.37 7.56
C ILE A 78 0.38 12.00 6.56
N ASP A 79 0.93 10.80 6.71
CA ASP A 79 1.74 10.13 5.70
C ASP A 79 0.95 8.96 5.08
N ALA A 80 1.37 8.49 3.91
CA ALA A 80 0.77 7.34 3.24
C ALA A 80 1.87 6.36 2.81
N SER A 81 1.70 5.09 3.17
CA SER A 81 2.47 3.97 2.65
C SER A 81 1.60 3.17 1.69
N VAL A 82 2.12 2.84 0.51
CA VAL A 82 1.40 2.10 -0.52
C VAL A 82 2.23 0.92 -0.98
N ASP A 83 1.61 -0.26 -1.04
CA ASP A 83 2.19 -1.51 -1.55
C ASP A 83 1.25 -2.11 -2.59
N ILE A 84 1.77 -2.45 -3.76
CA ILE A 84 0.98 -2.97 -4.89
C ILE A 84 1.42 -4.41 -5.14
N ARG A 85 0.48 -5.35 -5.04
CA ARG A 85 0.73 -6.78 -5.26
C ARG A 85 -0.09 -7.31 -6.41
N GLN A 86 0.60 -7.79 -7.43
CA GLN A 86 -0.02 -8.48 -8.56
C GLN A 86 0.15 -9.99 -8.36
N ALA A 87 -0.94 -10.73 -8.51
CA ALA A 87 -0.94 -12.19 -8.46
C ALA A 87 -1.64 -12.75 -9.70
N PHE A 88 -1.11 -13.85 -10.23
CA PHE A 88 -1.67 -14.46 -11.44
C PHE A 88 -3.12 -14.92 -11.21
N GLY A 89 -4.02 -14.51 -12.10
CA GLY A 89 -5.44 -14.87 -12.05
C GLY A 89 -6.23 -14.23 -10.89
N LYS A 90 -5.66 -13.26 -10.17
CA LYS A 90 -6.34 -12.48 -9.14
C LYS A 90 -6.28 -10.99 -9.47
N PRO A 91 -7.28 -10.19 -9.05
CA PRO A 91 -7.18 -8.73 -9.11
C PRO A 91 -5.90 -8.25 -8.40
N THR A 92 -5.31 -7.19 -8.92
CA THR A 92 -4.19 -6.52 -8.25
C THR A 92 -4.66 -6.03 -6.88
N LEU A 93 -3.88 -6.31 -5.84
CA LEU A 93 -4.14 -5.81 -4.50
C LEU A 93 -3.35 -4.53 -4.27
N VAL A 94 -4.05 -3.42 -4.01
CA VAL A 94 -3.45 -2.17 -3.55
C VAL A 94 -3.64 -2.08 -2.04
N SER A 95 -2.55 -2.10 -1.29
CA SER A 95 -2.55 -1.92 0.16
C SER A 95 -2.11 -0.50 0.51
N VAL A 96 -2.93 0.22 1.25
CA VAL A 96 -2.63 1.57 1.75
C VAL A 96 -2.70 1.60 3.28
N ASP A 97 -1.67 2.16 3.88
CA ASP A 97 -1.65 2.52 5.30
C ASP A 97 -1.47 4.04 5.41
N LEU A 98 -2.49 4.74 5.91
CA LEU A 98 -2.38 6.16 6.30
C LEU A 98 -1.82 6.23 7.71
N ILE A 99 -0.72 6.97 7.91
CA ILE A 99 0.00 7.01 9.18
C ILE A 99 -0.11 8.41 9.77
N LEU A 100 -0.76 8.50 10.92
CA LEU A 100 -0.97 9.72 11.67
C LEU A 100 0.20 9.98 12.63
N SER A 101 0.69 11.22 12.67
CA SER A 101 1.93 11.55 13.38
C SER A 101 1.75 11.78 14.88
N ASP A 102 0.55 12.12 15.37
CA ASP A 102 0.34 12.47 16.79
C ASP A 102 -0.46 11.40 17.58
N PRO A 103 0.20 10.69 18.53
CA PRO A 103 -0.46 9.81 19.48
C PRO A 103 -1.10 10.55 20.68
N HIS A 104 -0.90 11.84 20.92
CA HIS A 104 -1.57 12.55 22.01
C HIS A 104 -3.02 12.91 21.66
N ASP A 105 -3.38 12.88 20.38
CA ASP A 105 -4.73 13.19 19.91
C ASP A 105 -5.64 11.96 19.77
N HIS A 106 -5.13 10.72 19.85
CA HIS A 106 -5.99 9.52 19.67
C HIS A 106 -7.06 9.39 20.77
N LEU A 107 -6.77 9.83 22.00
CA LEU A 107 -7.71 9.82 23.12
C LEU A 107 -8.81 10.88 22.92
N THR A 108 -8.47 12.04 22.34
CA THR A 108 -9.39 13.10 21.95
C THR A 108 -10.20 12.71 20.71
N LEU A 109 -9.60 12.00 19.75
CA LEU A 109 -10.28 11.46 18.58
C LEU A 109 -11.33 10.40 18.99
N GLN A 110 -11.03 9.54 19.96
CA GLN A 110 -12.04 8.62 20.51
C GLN A 110 -13.19 9.33 21.26
N GLN A 111 -12.94 10.50 21.86
CA GLN A 111 -13.94 11.22 22.66
C GLN A 111 -14.83 12.18 21.86
N ASN A 112 -14.39 12.61 20.66
CA ASN A 112 -15.03 13.70 19.90
C ASN A 112 -15.76 13.25 18.62
N ASN A 113 -16.33 12.05 18.60
CA ASN A 113 -17.00 11.49 17.40
C ASN A 113 -16.06 11.31 16.18
N SER A 114 -14.75 11.14 16.41
CA SER A 114 -13.79 11.05 15.31
C SER A 114 -13.75 9.67 14.64
N GLY A 115 -14.57 8.71 15.09
CA GLY A 115 -14.82 7.49 14.32
C GLY A 115 -15.35 7.81 12.92
N VAL A 116 -16.37 8.67 12.85
CA VAL A 116 -16.94 9.15 11.57
C VAL A 116 -15.90 9.87 10.72
N LEU A 117 -15.07 10.72 11.34
CA LEU A 117 -13.99 11.42 10.64
C LEU A 117 -12.97 10.44 10.01
N LEU A 118 -12.56 9.43 10.76
CA LEU A 118 -11.60 8.43 10.30
C LEU A 118 -12.22 7.55 9.21
N GLU A 119 -13.48 7.16 9.37
CA GLU A 119 -14.25 6.44 8.35
C GLU A 119 -14.33 7.24 7.05
N ASP A 120 -14.75 8.51 7.11
CA ASP A 120 -14.82 9.40 5.92
C ASP A 120 -13.45 9.55 5.23
N LEU A 121 -12.38 9.68 6.03
CA LEU A 121 -11.01 9.80 5.52
C LEU A 121 -10.54 8.51 4.83
N LEU A 122 -10.84 7.36 5.43
CA LEU A 122 -10.51 6.06 4.85
C LEU A 122 -11.35 5.79 3.60
N ASP A 123 -12.64 6.07 3.65
CA ASP A 123 -13.58 5.89 2.54
C ASP A 123 -13.16 6.68 1.31
N ASN A 124 -12.84 7.96 1.50
CA ASN A 124 -12.34 8.81 0.42
C ASN A 124 -11.00 8.30 -0.15
N THR A 125 -10.13 7.76 0.71
CA THR A 125 -8.85 7.20 0.27
C THR A 125 -9.05 5.94 -0.56
N VAL A 126 -9.97 5.07 -0.16
CA VAL A 126 -10.33 3.85 -0.90
C VAL A 126 -10.96 4.23 -2.24
N GLU A 127 -11.90 5.17 -2.26
CA GLU A 127 -12.51 5.68 -3.49
C GLU A 127 -11.46 6.25 -4.46
N THR A 128 -10.49 7.01 -3.92
CA THR A 128 -9.37 7.56 -4.70
C THR A 128 -8.52 6.46 -5.34
N ILE A 129 -8.29 5.35 -4.62
CA ILE A 129 -7.56 4.19 -5.14
C ILE A 129 -8.40 3.44 -6.17
N TRP A 130 -9.69 3.23 -5.91
CA TRP A 130 -10.62 2.56 -6.81
C TRP A 130 -10.73 3.28 -8.16
N ASN A 131 -10.76 4.61 -8.13
CA ASN A 131 -10.84 5.47 -9.31
C ASN A 131 -9.48 5.79 -9.93
N ASN A 132 -8.41 5.10 -9.53
CA ASN A 132 -7.08 5.37 -10.03
C ASN A 132 -6.94 4.99 -11.52
N PRO A 133 -6.32 5.84 -12.37
CA PRO A 133 -6.21 5.58 -13.81
C PRO A 133 -5.21 4.48 -14.20
N GLU A 134 -4.39 3.98 -13.28
CA GLU A 134 -3.29 3.06 -13.60
C GLU A 134 -3.61 1.58 -13.34
N ILE A 135 -4.47 1.26 -12.37
CA ILE A 135 -4.75 -0.13 -11.95
C ILE A 135 -6.24 -0.31 -11.69
N VAL A 136 -6.93 -0.95 -12.63
CA VAL A 136 -8.34 -1.29 -12.51
C VAL A 136 -8.66 -2.60 -13.23
N PRO A 137 -9.51 -3.47 -12.66
CA PRO A 137 -10.04 -3.45 -11.29
C PRO A 137 -8.97 -3.90 -10.27
N ALA A 138 -8.95 -3.25 -9.10
CA ALA A 138 -8.08 -3.60 -7.99
C ALA A 138 -8.88 -4.00 -6.75
N ALA A 139 -8.38 -4.99 -6.00
CA ALA A 139 -8.77 -5.16 -4.61
C ALA A 139 -8.02 -4.12 -3.76
N VAL A 140 -8.64 -3.63 -2.68
CA VAL A 140 -8.05 -2.57 -1.85
C VAL A 140 -8.01 -2.98 -0.39
N ARG A 141 -6.82 -2.95 0.23
CA ARG A 141 -6.65 -3.05 1.68
C ARG A 141 -6.35 -1.66 2.23
N GLY A 142 -7.26 -1.07 2.99
CA GLY A 142 -7.09 0.27 3.56
C GLY A 142 -7.04 0.24 5.09
N ARG A 143 -6.07 0.96 5.68
CA ARG A 143 -5.96 1.12 7.14
C ARG A 143 -5.52 2.53 7.51
N ILE A 144 -6.01 3.01 8.66
CA ILE A 144 -5.46 4.21 9.31
C ILE A 144 -4.73 3.77 10.58
N LEU A 145 -3.48 4.18 10.70
CA LEU A 145 -2.57 3.85 11.79
C LEU A 145 -2.16 5.11 12.54
N VAL A 146 -1.94 5.01 13.84
CA VAL A 146 -1.26 6.05 14.63
C VAL A 146 0.16 5.61 14.97
N ARG A 147 1.12 6.53 14.85
CA ARG A 147 2.51 6.24 15.18
C ARG A 147 2.70 6.06 16.69
N GLY A 148 3.09 4.85 17.10
CA GLY A 148 3.39 4.57 18.50
C GLY A 148 4.63 5.33 19.00
N VAL A 149 4.55 5.76 20.26
CA VAL A 149 5.69 6.32 21.01
C VAL A 149 6.78 5.28 21.26
N ASP A 150 6.38 4.02 21.35
CA ASP A 150 7.23 2.81 21.43
C ASP A 150 7.86 2.42 20.08
N GLY A 151 7.46 3.10 18.99
CA GLY A 151 7.91 2.82 17.63
C GLY A 151 7.08 1.78 16.90
N ALA A 152 6.00 1.26 17.49
CA ALA A 152 5.07 0.35 16.84
C ALA A 152 3.80 1.09 16.42
N ASP A 153 3.50 1.10 15.13
CA ASP A 153 2.27 1.70 14.62
C ASP A 153 1.05 0.86 15.04
N ARG A 154 -0.04 1.54 15.44
CA ARG A 154 -1.27 0.89 15.92
C ARG A 154 -2.42 1.18 14.98
N VAL A 155 -3.19 0.16 14.61
CA VAL A 155 -4.37 0.31 13.77
C VAL A 155 -5.46 1.06 14.56
N LEU A 156 -5.96 2.14 13.99
CA LEU A 156 -7.13 2.86 14.50
C LEU A 156 -8.42 2.31 13.88
N ILE A 157 -8.43 2.23 12.55
CA ILE A 157 -9.53 1.65 11.76
C ILE A 157 -8.98 0.97 10.50
N ASP A 158 -9.78 0.07 9.94
CA ASP A 158 -9.54 -0.60 8.67
C ASP A 158 -10.84 -0.70 7.84
N MET A 159 -10.81 -1.44 6.74
CA MET A 159 -11.96 -1.61 5.85
C MET A 159 -13.23 -2.14 6.55
N THR A 160 -13.10 -2.89 7.65
CA THR A 160 -14.28 -3.40 8.38
C THR A 160 -15.07 -2.26 9.03
N ALA A 161 -14.43 -1.14 9.37
CA ALA A 161 -15.12 0.06 9.85
C ALA A 161 -16.01 0.71 8.77
N LEU A 162 -15.69 0.51 7.49
CA LEU A 162 -16.52 0.97 6.36
C LEU A 162 -17.65 -0.01 6.01
N GLY A 163 -17.73 -1.16 6.71
CA GLY A 163 -18.73 -2.20 6.47
C GLY A 163 -18.33 -3.29 5.47
N PHE A 164 -17.05 -3.41 5.12
CA PHE A 164 -16.56 -4.57 4.36
C PHE A 164 -16.43 -5.81 5.26
N ASP A 165 -16.58 -7.00 4.69
CA ASP A 165 -16.52 -8.28 5.43
C ASP A 165 -15.14 -8.57 6.03
N ASP A 166 -14.06 -8.04 5.44
CA ASP A 166 -12.69 -8.21 5.90
C ASP A 166 -11.84 -6.95 5.62
N GLU A 167 -10.55 -7.00 5.96
CA GLU A 167 -9.61 -5.88 5.74
C GLU A 167 -9.40 -5.51 4.26
N ILE A 168 -9.91 -6.29 3.31
CA ILE A 168 -9.75 -6.15 1.86
C ILE A 168 -11.12 -5.98 1.19
N GLY A 169 -11.38 -4.79 0.64
CA GLY A 169 -12.48 -4.60 -0.30
C GLY A 169 -12.18 -5.31 -1.62
N ARG A 170 -12.99 -6.31 -1.99
CA ARG A 170 -12.86 -6.98 -3.30
C ARG A 170 -13.49 -6.10 -4.39
N PRO A 171 -13.15 -6.30 -5.67
CA PRO A 171 -13.72 -5.48 -6.74
C PRO A 171 -15.26 -5.46 -6.78
N ALA A 172 -15.93 -6.57 -6.46
CA ALA A 172 -17.39 -6.60 -6.38
C ALA A 172 -17.92 -5.72 -5.22
N ASP A 173 -17.33 -5.85 -4.03
CA ASP A 173 -17.72 -5.04 -2.86
C ASP A 173 -17.45 -3.53 -3.09
N LEU A 174 -16.34 -3.21 -3.76
CA LEU A 174 -15.98 -1.85 -4.15
C LEU A 174 -16.92 -1.30 -5.24
N TYR A 175 -17.37 -2.16 -6.17
CA TYR A 175 -18.39 -1.81 -7.15
C TYR A 175 -19.72 -1.46 -6.49
N ASP A 176 -20.16 -2.26 -5.52
CA ASP A 176 -21.43 -2.03 -4.84
C ASP A 176 -21.42 -0.73 -4.05
N ARG A 177 -20.25 -0.34 -3.51
CA ARG A 177 -20.06 0.90 -2.76
C ARG A 177 -19.88 2.15 -3.64
N PHE A 178 -19.03 2.07 -4.66
CA PHE A 178 -18.58 3.25 -5.43
C PHE A 178 -19.05 3.25 -6.89
N GLY A 179 -19.63 2.15 -7.37
CA GLY A 179 -19.94 1.94 -8.77
C GLY A 179 -18.72 1.59 -9.62
N ALA A 180 -18.88 1.75 -10.93
CA ALA A 180 -17.80 1.49 -11.87
C ALA A 180 -16.63 2.48 -11.64
N PRO A 181 -15.37 1.99 -11.68
CA PRO A 181 -14.20 2.82 -11.50
C PRO A 181 -14.10 3.84 -12.64
N ALA A 182 -13.68 5.07 -12.31
CA ALA A 182 -13.64 6.18 -13.27
C ALA A 182 -12.80 5.89 -14.53
N SER A 183 -11.78 5.02 -14.42
CA SER A 183 -10.93 4.62 -15.56
C SER A 183 -11.58 3.59 -16.49
N ASP A 184 -12.57 2.82 -16.01
CA ASP A 184 -13.35 1.88 -16.81
C ASP A 184 -14.84 1.91 -16.38
N PRO A 185 -15.62 2.89 -16.87
CA PRO A 185 -17.04 3.03 -16.53
C PRO A 185 -17.91 1.85 -16.99
N ALA A 186 -17.43 1.04 -17.92
CA ALA A 186 -18.11 -0.13 -18.43
C ALA A 186 -17.83 -1.39 -17.60
N TRP A 187 -16.83 -1.37 -16.72
CA TRP A 187 -16.46 -2.51 -15.89
C TRP A 187 -17.60 -2.95 -14.96
N ARG A 188 -17.80 -4.28 -14.86
CA ARG A 188 -18.77 -4.94 -13.98
C ARG A 188 -18.13 -6.22 -13.41
N PRO A 189 -18.47 -6.61 -12.16
CA PRO A 189 -17.95 -7.83 -11.52
C PRO A 189 -18.46 -9.13 -12.15
#